data_AF-A0A1Y2M6X5-F1
#
_entry.id   AF-A0A1Y2M6X5-F1
#
_cell.length_a   1.000
_cell.length_b   1.000
_cell.length_c   1.000
_cell.angle_alpha   90.00
_cell.angle_beta   90.00
_cell.angle_gamma   90.00
#
_symmetry.space_group_name_H-M   'P 1'
#
loop_
_entity.id
_entity.type
_entity.pdbx_description
1 polymer ?
#
loop_
_entity_poly.entity_id
_entity_poly.type
_entity_poly.pdbx_seq_one_letter_code
_entity_poly.pdbx_strand_id
1 'polypeptide(L)'
;MDFSSLSPAHASNYISWVGARAQTHLKRSPSNVKTLWLSTQRQACSDFRARAGRGCLWILAVLWFLGLTTGFVLLNVWSVFESSARAGYGSACLPDDSFSLLPDKYRYWSNSGFFQITLGAGSLTFTQAKAIDVIWDIAIGRGGQALLAYLSWQTFVRYVTTSMEVQPITFHTYRTIFLQNESLVLGIPRIIRDFCRRRNLHSRFAMVFIVMTMLFTLIFPTLGGSMTGYSANVNAYVRDADENFIQFKDFEIVVYTVHDGSRINQTDDFHATIYKNKANDPNLLDLVDWYDRPFLTNCNDYSGEQYLRCTSSQMLWNISAYITSYGPYPQTDVASEFGNGISLTGRTLNISSYQWPLSLNGTKGGDGRVYQQDAAVFLSGNTLYSQSDVMNSAQCQAQESYQWGFSFIQLAVMLILLWIWTIGIVIMYTTSKFTRLQRGRPDVAGEYKAVFELADAMHTQLIQLTKEEGTSDDVRSITESTLRQRIKSDLRGGTIAYDTNILLDKADQPGDANNWTFKAWVMREMWWLLALAVAVAVDGVAISLLVRNNMTSNVWIFPALPLAIGFAMFVGSTHASRVMVLTWAVLLVCAPPAIALGTVMSKY
;
A
#
# COMPACT_ATOMS: atom_id res chain seq x y z
N MET A 1 -9.90 2.53 40.33
CA MET A 1 -9.20 1.23 40.37
C MET A 1 -7.99 1.43 41.25
N ASP A 2 -8.07 0.94 42.48
CA ASP A 2 -6.96 0.94 43.44
C ASP A 2 -5.82 0.09 42.90
N PHE A 3 -4.65 0.70 42.74
CA PHE A 3 -3.41 0.00 42.44
C PHE A 3 -2.73 -0.36 43.77
N SER A 4 -3.09 -1.52 44.32
CA SER A 4 -2.28 -2.17 45.36
C SER A 4 -1.01 -2.75 44.73
N SER A 5 0.13 -2.33 45.26
CA SER A 5 1.49 -2.75 44.92
C SER A 5 1.65 -4.28 44.89
N LEU A 6 2.06 -4.81 43.73
CA LEU A 6 2.58 -6.16 43.57
C LEU A 6 3.88 -6.31 44.36
N SER A 7 3.93 -7.29 45.27
CA SER A 7 5.13 -7.57 46.06
C SER A 7 6.24 -8.19 45.18
N PRO A 8 7.53 -7.92 45.49
CA PRO A 8 8.68 -8.42 44.69
C PRO A 8 8.82 -9.95 44.66
N ALA A 9 8.04 -10.69 45.47
CA ALA A 9 8.18 -12.14 45.63
C ALA A 9 7.67 -12.95 44.41
N HIS A 10 6.73 -12.40 43.62
CA HIS A 10 6.18 -13.13 42.46
C HIS A 10 7.04 -13.03 41.19
N ALA A 11 7.83 -11.96 41.03
CA ALA A 11 8.76 -11.82 39.90
C ALA A 11 9.99 -12.73 40.05
N SER A 12 10.48 -12.93 41.28
CA SER A 12 11.62 -13.80 41.58
C SER A 12 11.31 -15.28 41.31
N ASN A 13 10.10 -15.74 41.64
CA ASN A 13 9.67 -17.11 41.37
C ASN A 13 9.45 -17.40 39.87
N TYR A 14 9.07 -16.40 39.07
CA TYR A 14 8.90 -16.59 37.62
C TYR A 14 10.25 -16.65 36.89
N ILE A 15 11.22 -15.83 37.30
CA ILE A 15 12.58 -15.82 36.73
C ILE A 15 13.37 -17.07 37.17
N SER A 16 13.19 -17.54 38.41
CA SER A 16 13.84 -18.79 38.85
C SER A 16 13.23 -20.04 38.18
N TRP A 17 11.93 -20.03 37.88
CA TRP A 17 11.27 -21.14 37.17
C TRP A 17 11.67 -21.21 35.68
N VAL A 18 11.83 -20.07 35.01
CA VAL A 18 12.35 -20.00 33.64
C VAL A 18 13.84 -20.36 33.58
N GLY A 19 14.64 -19.92 34.56
CA GLY A 19 16.06 -20.29 34.68
C GLY A 19 16.28 -21.79 34.96
N ALA A 20 15.45 -22.39 35.82
CA ALA A 20 15.54 -23.81 36.16
C ALA A 20 15.12 -24.73 34.99
N ARG A 21 14.17 -24.30 34.14
CA ARG A 21 13.76 -25.06 32.95
C ARG A 21 14.76 -24.94 31.79
N ALA A 22 15.50 -23.84 31.72
CA ALA A 22 16.60 -23.67 30.77
C ALA A 22 17.85 -24.48 31.17
N GLN A 23 18.19 -24.54 32.46
CA GLN A 23 19.37 -25.28 32.93
C GLN A 23 19.18 -26.81 32.96
N THR A 24 17.96 -27.31 33.18
CA THR A 24 17.70 -28.76 33.18
C THR A 24 17.75 -29.42 31.80
N HIS A 25 17.70 -28.63 30.71
CA HIS A 25 17.83 -29.14 29.35
C HIS A 25 19.26 -29.10 28.77
N LEU A 26 20.21 -28.39 29.43
CA LEU A 26 21.54 -28.10 28.87
C LEU A 26 22.69 -28.98 29.38
N LYS A 27 22.45 -29.92 30.31
CA LYS A 27 23.39 -31.03 30.58
C LYS A 27 22.99 -32.27 29.78
N ARG A 28 23.25 -32.31 28.47
CA ARG A 28 23.05 -33.52 27.67
C ARG A 28 24.26 -33.85 26.79
N SER A 29 24.80 -35.05 27.05
CA SER A 29 25.83 -35.76 26.30
C SER A 29 25.59 -35.74 24.77
N PRO A 30 26.65 -35.71 23.94
CA PRO A 30 26.57 -35.65 22.48
C PRO A 30 25.76 -36.79 21.81
N SER A 31 25.59 -37.94 22.48
CA SER A 31 24.72 -39.03 21.98
C SER A 31 23.22 -38.65 21.95
N ASN A 32 22.80 -37.67 22.76
CA ASN A 32 21.41 -37.22 22.83
C ASN A 32 21.04 -36.16 21.78
N VAL A 33 22.02 -35.50 21.15
CA VAL A 33 21.75 -34.52 20.10
C VAL A 33 21.27 -35.22 18.82
N LYS A 34 21.89 -36.35 18.48
CA LYS A 34 21.51 -37.16 17.30
C LYS A 34 20.11 -37.76 17.46
N THR A 35 19.77 -38.27 18.64
CA THR A 35 18.43 -38.81 18.93
C THR A 35 17.38 -37.72 18.98
N LEU A 36 17.68 -36.56 19.58
CA LEU A 36 16.82 -35.39 19.55
C LEU A 36 16.54 -34.92 18.12
N TRP A 37 17.60 -34.77 17.30
CA TRP A 37 17.50 -34.36 15.90
C TRP A 37 16.68 -35.35 15.06
N LEU A 38 16.91 -36.66 15.19
CA LEU A 38 16.14 -37.67 14.46
C LEU A 38 14.67 -37.69 14.91
N SER A 39 14.40 -37.50 16.21
CA SER A 39 13.04 -37.46 16.74
C SER A 39 12.27 -36.23 16.22
N THR A 40 12.89 -35.05 16.20
CA THR A 40 12.29 -33.83 15.67
C THR A 40 12.11 -33.90 14.15
N GLN A 41 13.02 -34.55 13.43
CA GLN A 41 12.90 -34.78 11.99
C GLN A 41 11.71 -35.67 11.64
N ARG A 42 11.54 -36.79 12.37
CA ARG A 42 10.39 -37.69 12.19
C ARG A 42 9.07 -36.99 12.51
N GLN A 43 9.05 -36.19 13.59
CA GLN A 43 7.88 -35.43 13.97
C GLN A 43 7.53 -34.34 12.94
N ALA A 44 8.52 -33.62 12.42
CA ALA A 44 8.34 -32.64 11.34
C ALA A 44 7.82 -33.30 10.05
N CYS A 45 8.34 -34.48 9.67
CA CYS A 45 7.85 -35.23 8.51
C CYS A 45 6.39 -35.70 8.67
N SER A 46 6.02 -36.15 9.88
CA SER A 46 4.65 -36.55 10.19
C SER A 46 3.70 -35.36 10.15
N ASP A 47 4.08 -34.24 10.77
CA ASP A 47 3.34 -32.97 10.73
C ASP A 47 3.18 -32.46 9.30
N PHE A 48 4.25 -32.51 8.49
CA PHE A 48 4.24 -32.12 7.09
C PHE A 48 3.26 -32.96 6.27
N ARG A 49 3.32 -34.30 6.34
CA ARG A 49 2.37 -35.15 5.59
C ARG A 49 0.93 -34.95 6.02
N ALA A 50 0.67 -34.75 7.32
CA ALA A 50 -0.69 -34.59 7.85
C ALA A 50 -1.28 -33.19 7.62
N ARG A 51 -0.45 -32.17 7.43
CA ARG A 51 -0.87 -30.76 7.43
C ARG A 51 -0.43 -29.95 6.23
N ALA A 52 0.41 -30.45 5.32
CA ALA A 52 0.94 -29.71 4.17
C ALA A 52 -0.15 -29.11 3.27
N GLY A 53 -1.21 -29.86 2.95
CA GLY A 53 -2.32 -29.33 2.12
C GLY A 53 -3.06 -28.17 2.80
N ARG A 54 -3.26 -28.24 4.11
CA ARG A 54 -3.83 -27.13 4.90
C ARG A 54 -2.82 -26.00 5.08
N GLY A 55 -1.52 -26.32 5.19
CA GLY A 55 -0.42 -25.36 5.27
C GLY A 55 -0.29 -24.52 4.01
N CYS A 56 -0.50 -25.09 2.82
CA CYS A 56 -0.47 -24.36 1.55
C CYS A 56 -1.54 -23.26 1.48
N LEU A 57 -2.77 -23.55 1.91
CA LEU A 57 -3.83 -22.53 2.00
C LEU A 57 -3.47 -21.40 2.98
N TRP A 58 -2.78 -21.72 4.08
CA TRP A 58 -2.29 -20.70 5.01
C TRP A 58 -1.11 -19.91 4.45
N ILE A 59 -0.24 -20.54 3.65
CA ILE A 59 0.81 -19.81 2.91
C ILE A 59 0.17 -18.80 1.96
N LEU A 60 -0.88 -19.18 1.23
CA LEU A 60 -1.59 -18.24 0.35
C LEU A 60 -2.20 -17.08 1.15
N ALA A 61 -2.76 -17.34 2.33
CA ALA A 61 -3.27 -16.28 3.21
C ALA A 61 -2.15 -15.36 3.74
N VAL A 62 -0.98 -15.92 4.09
CA VAL A 62 0.19 -15.16 4.53
C VAL A 62 0.77 -14.36 3.36
N LEU A 63 0.89 -14.94 2.17
CA LEU A 63 1.31 -14.26 0.95
C LEU A 63 0.39 -13.10 0.60
N TRP A 64 -0.92 -13.31 0.70
CA TRP A 64 -1.93 -12.28 0.51
C TRP A 64 -1.71 -11.11 1.49
N PHE A 65 -1.60 -11.41 2.78
CA PHE A 65 -1.38 -10.40 3.81
C PHE A 65 -0.06 -9.65 3.64
N LEU A 66 1.03 -10.38 3.35
CA LEU A 66 2.34 -9.82 3.05
C LEU A 66 2.27 -8.91 1.82
N GLY A 67 1.62 -9.36 0.74
CA GLY A 67 1.40 -8.57 -0.47
C GLY A 67 0.65 -7.26 -0.19
N LEU A 68 -0.39 -7.30 0.65
CA LEU A 68 -1.10 -6.09 1.06
C LEU A 68 -0.22 -5.16 1.92
N THR A 69 0.57 -5.67 2.88
CA THR A 69 1.52 -4.83 3.66
C THR A 69 2.54 -4.19 2.73
N THR A 70 3.19 -5.00 1.90
CA THR A 70 4.28 -4.56 1.04
C THR A 70 3.77 -3.55 0.02
N GLY A 71 2.61 -3.80 -0.59
CA GLY A 71 1.97 -2.85 -1.49
C GLY A 71 1.68 -1.51 -0.82
N PHE A 72 1.12 -1.52 0.40
CA PHE A 72 0.85 -0.28 1.12
C PHE A 72 2.13 0.46 1.51
N VAL A 73 3.15 -0.24 2.03
CA VAL A 73 4.45 0.35 2.36
C VAL A 73 5.12 0.93 1.11
N LEU A 74 5.11 0.20 0.00
CA LEU A 74 5.64 0.66 -1.27
C LEU A 74 4.94 1.93 -1.75
N LEU A 75 3.61 2.03 -1.66
CA LEU A 75 2.89 3.27 -2.02
C LEU A 75 3.30 4.45 -1.14
N ASN A 76 3.41 4.24 0.18
CA ASN A 76 3.85 5.31 1.08
C ASN A 76 5.29 5.74 0.78
N VAL A 77 6.20 4.79 0.61
CA VAL A 77 7.60 5.07 0.22
C VAL A 77 7.66 5.78 -1.13
N TRP A 78 6.88 5.33 -2.11
CA TRP A 78 6.78 5.95 -3.44
C TRP A 78 6.33 7.40 -3.33
N SER A 79 5.31 7.71 -2.52
CA SER A 79 4.82 9.08 -2.35
C SER A 79 5.88 10.05 -1.79
N VAL A 80 6.80 9.55 -0.96
CA VAL A 80 7.89 10.33 -0.35
C VAL A 80 9.13 10.36 -1.25
N PHE A 81 9.47 9.24 -1.88
CA PHE A 81 10.65 9.15 -2.73
C PHE A 81 10.43 9.88 -4.04
N GLU A 82 9.27 9.76 -4.66
CA GLU A 82 8.96 10.43 -5.92
C GLU A 82 8.98 11.96 -5.79
N SER A 83 8.57 12.48 -4.63
CA SER A 83 8.67 13.92 -4.30
C SER A 83 10.11 14.38 -4.02
N SER A 84 11.03 13.45 -3.69
CA SER A 84 12.43 13.76 -3.32
C SER A 84 13.46 13.47 -4.42
N ALA A 85 13.24 12.43 -5.22
CA ALA A 85 14.19 11.89 -6.20
C ALA A 85 13.90 12.34 -7.63
N ARG A 86 12.73 12.92 -7.91
CA ARG A 86 12.40 13.54 -9.20
C ARG A 86 12.68 15.04 -9.24
N ALA A 87 13.85 15.45 -8.73
CA ALA A 87 14.49 16.69 -9.18
C ALA A 87 14.71 16.72 -10.71
N GLY A 88 14.53 15.59 -11.41
CA GLY A 88 14.61 15.47 -12.88
C GLY A 88 13.34 14.92 -13.55
N TYR A 89 12.14 15.41 -13.20
CA TYR A 89 11.01 15.23 -14.12
C TYR A 89 11.30 15.97 -15.43
N GLY A 90 11.30 15.23 -16.53
CA GLY A 90 11.30 15.82 -17.86
C GLY A 90 9.96 16.39 -18.30
N SER A 91 8.95 16.50 -17.41
CA SER A 91 7.66 17.08 -17.77
C SER A 91 7.13 18.05 -16.72
N ALA A 92 6.54 19.15 -17.20
CA ALA A 92 5.85 20.16 -16.41
C ALA A 92 4.36 19.83 -16.19
N CYS A 93 3.84 18.80 -16.85
CA CYS A 93 2.52 18.27 -16.60
C CYS A 93 2.54 17.32 -15.41
N LEU A 94 1.80 17.68 -14.37
CA LEU A 94 1.68 16.88 -13.16
C LEU A 94 0.72 15.69 -13.38
N PRO A 95 0.79 14.65 -12.54
CA PRO A 95 -0.13 13.50 -12.64
C PRO A 95 -1.61 13.84 -12.42
N ASP A 96 -1.93 15.07 -12.01
CA ASP A 96 -3.30 15.60 -11.91
C ASP A 96 -3.69 16.50 -13.10
N ASP A 97 -3.00 16.35 -14.24
CA ASP A 97 -3.18 17.10 -15.49
C ASP A 97 -2.96 18.62 -15.36
N SER A 98 -2.48 19.09 -14.19
CA SER A 98 -2.16 20.50 -13.98
C SER A 98 -0.74 20.81 -14.46
N PHE A 99 -0.54 22.04 -14.94
CA PHE A 99 0.78 22.53 -15.32
C PHE A 99 1.48 23.18 -14.12
N SER A 100 2.75 22.83 -13.90
CA SER A 100 3.58 23.49 -12.89
C SER A 100 5.04 23.59 -13.33
N LEU A 101 5.63 24.75 -13.10
CA LEU A 101 7.07 24.98 -13.27
C LEU A 101 7.91 24.39 -12.13
N LEU A 102 7.28 23.94 -11.05
CA LEU A 102 7.89 23.33 -9.87
C LEU A 102 7.21 21.99 -9.58
N PRO A 103 7.59 20.92 -10.32
CA PRO A 103 6.94 19.62 -10.18
C PRO A 103 7.27 18.90 -8.86
N ASP A 104 8.37 19.27 -8.18
CA ASP A 104 8.76 18.79 -6.85
C ASP A 104 7.71 19.06 -5.77
N LYS A 105 6.92 20.13 -5.93
CA LYS A 105 5.86 20.51 -4.98
C LYS A 105 4.61 19.64 -5.06
N TYR A 106 4.50 18.76 -6.07
CA TYR A 106 3.35 17.89 -6.20
C TYR A 106 3.25 16.90 -5.04
N ARG A 107 2.03 16.70 -4.54
CA ARG A 107 1.74 15.77 -3.44
C ARG A 107 0.72 14.73 -3.90
N TYR A 108 1.10 13.46 -3.92
CA TYR A 108 0.21 12.34 -4.23
C TYR A 108 -1.00 12.22 -3.30
N TRP A 109 -0.90 12.75 -2.09
CA TRP A 109 -2.00 12.80 -1.12
C TRP A 109 -2.94 14.01 -1.31
N SER A 110 -2.77 14.78 -2.39
CA SER A 110 -3.67 15.87 -2.76
C SER A 110 -5.02 15.33 -3.24
N ASN A 111 -6.11 15.97 -2.83
CA ASN A 111 -7.45 15.59 -3.24
C ASN A 111 -7.69 15.74 -4.76
N SER A 112 -6.88 16.55 -5.46
CA SER A 112 -6.97 16.69 -6.92
C SER A 112 -6.83 15.35 -7.63
N GLY A 113 -5.89 14.51 -7.16
CA GLY A 113 -5.60 13.19 -7.74
C GLY A 113 -6.60 12.08 -7.39
N PHE A 114 -7.70 12.34 -6.68
CA PHE A 114 -8.57 11.25 -6.21
C PHE A 114 -9.18 10.44 -7.36
N PHE A 115 -9.66 11.08 -8.42
CA PHE A 115 -10.25 10.42 -9.60
C PHE A 115 -9.32 10.35 -10.81
N GLN A 116 -8.08 10.83 -10.67
CA GLN A 116 -7.10 10.85 -11.76
C GLN A 116 -6.13 9.69 -11.65
N ILE A 117 -5.51 9.37 -12.79
CA ILE A 117 -4.52 8.31 -12.90
C ILE A 117 -3.16 8.90 -12.54
N THR A 118 -2.89 8.98 -11.25
CA THR A 118 -1.64 9.54 -10.73
C THR A 118 -0.47 8.56 -10.85
N LEU A 119 -0.75 7.27 -10.96
CA LEU A 119 0.23 6.19 -11.18
C LEU A 119 -0.03 5.53 -12.53
N GLY A 120 0.16 6.29 -13.60
CA GLY A 120 0.05 5.83 -14.98
C GLY A 120 1.39 5.39 -15.56
N ALA A 121 1.36 4.37 -16.42
CA ALA A 121 2.53 3.98 -17.20
C ALA A 121 2.14 3.44 -18.59
N GLY A 122 3.02 3.68 -19.56
CA GLY A 122 2.93 3.14 -20.91
C GLY A 122 2.53 4.16 -21.98
N SER A 123 2.91 3.85 -23.22
CA SER A 123 2.47 4.54 -24.44
C SER A 123 1.63 3.56 -25.26
N LEU A 124 0.40 3.35 -24.82
CA LEU A 124 -0.54 2.39 -25.38
C LEU A 124 -1.44 3.07 -26.42
N THR A 125 -1.99 2.27 -27.33
CA THR A 125 -3.12 2.73 -28.14
C THR A 125 -4.41 2.73 -27.32
N PHE A 126 -5.40 3.52 -27.72
CA PHE A 126 -6.73 3.54 -27.09
C PHE A 126 -7.30 2.12 -26.90
N THR A 127 -7.23 1.30 -27.94
CA THR A 127 -7.76 -0.08 -27.92
C THR A 127 -7.03 -0.95 -26.91
N GLN A 128 -5.70 -0.84 -26.79
CA GLN A 128 -4.91 -1.59 -25.83
C GLN A 128 -5.24 -1.19 -24.39
N ALA A 129 -5.26 0.12 -24.10
CA ALA A 129 -5.54 0.62 -22.78
C ALA A 129 -6.97 0.23 -22.32
N LYS A 130 -7.94 0.36 -23.23
CA LYS A 130 -9.33 -0.07 -22.97
C LYS A 130 -9.47 -1.57 -22.76
N ALA A 131 -8.71 -2.39 -23.49
CA ALA A 131 -8.74 -3.85 -23.29
C ALA A 131 -8.20 -4.25 -21.91
N ILE A 132 -7.10 -3.63 -21.46
CA ILE A 132 -6.53 -3.87 -20.12
C ILE A 132 -7.55 -3.50 -19.03
N ASP A 133 -8.19 -2.34 -19.18
CA ASP A 133 -9.21 -1.84 -18.25
C ASP A 133 -10.40 -2.81 -18.12
N VAL A 134 -10.94 -3.28 -19.25
CA VAL A 134 -12.04 -4.26 -19.27
C VAL A 134 -11.63 -5.59 -18.64
N ILE A 135 -10.41 -6.09 -18.91
CA ILE A 135 -9.91 -7.34 -18.31
C ILE A 135 -9.79 -7.18 -16.80
N TRP A 136 -9.29 -6.03 -16.34
CA TRP A 136 -9.17 -5.71 -14.92
C TRP A 136 -10.54 -5.71 -14.22
N ASP A 137 -11.53 -5.03 -14.77
CA ASP A 137 -12.88 -4.96 -14.20
C ASP A 137 -13.56 -6.34 -14.10
N ILE A 138 -13.35 -7.19 -15.10
CA ILE A 138 -13.90 -8.55 -15.09
C ILE A 138 -13.15 -9.43 -14.07
N ALA A 139 -11.83 -9.52 -14.18
CA ALA A 139 -11.04 -10.46 -13.39
C ALA A 139 -10.90 -10.00 -11.93
N ILE A 140 -10.46 -8.76 -11.71
CA ILE A 140 -10.26 -8.22 -10.37
C ILE A 140 -11.57 -7.71 -9.81
N GLY A 141 -12.33 -6.89 -10.55
CA GLY A 141 -13.59 -6.35 -10.06
C GLY A 141 -14.62 -7.44 -9.75
N ARG A 142 -15.09 -8.17 -10.77
CA ARG A 142 -16.14 -9.21 -10.60
C ARG A 142 -15.61 -10.51 -10.01
N GLY A 143 -14.46 -10.99 -10.48
CA GLY A 143 -13.83 -12.20 -9.95
C GLY A 143 -13.42 -12.05 -8.49
N GLY A 144 -12.82 -10.91 -8.13
CA GLY A 144 -12.49 -10.57 -6.74
C GLY A 144 -13.73 -10.44 -5.86
N GLN A 145 -14.80 -9.79 -6.32
CA GLN A 145 -16.08 -9.72 -5.61
C GLN A 145 -16.63 -11.12 -5.30
N ALA A 146 -16.64 -12.01 -6.28
CA ALA A 146 -17.13 -13.39 -6.11
C ALA A 146 -16.29 -14.16 -5.08
N LEU A 147 -14.97 -14.02 -5.12
CA LEU A 147 -14.06 -14.64 -4.16
C LEU A 147 -14.27 -14.11 -2.74
N LEU A 148 -14.34 -12.78 -2.57
CA LEU A 148 -14.62 -12.14 -1.28
C LEU A 148 -15.96 -12.58 -0.70
N ALA A 149 -17.00 -12.63 -1.54
CA ALA A 149 -18.32 -13.11 -1.15
C ALA A 149 -18.27 -14.56 -0.66
N TYR A 150 -17.61 -15.44 -1.41
CA TYR A 150 -17.48 -16.85 -1.08
C TYR A 150 -16.74 -17.09 0.25
N LEU A 151 -15.57 -16.44 0.43
CA LEU A 151 -14.77 -16.58 1.65
C LEU A 151 -15.48 -15.98 2.88
N SER A 152 -16.15 -14.83 2.70
CA SER A 152 -16.94 -14.19 3.75
C SER A 152 -18.11 -15.08 4.16
N TRP A 153 -18.85 -15.61 3.18
CA TRP A 153 -19.97 -16.51 3.41
C TRP A 153 -19.57 -17.75 4.22
N GLN A 154 -18.51 -18.43 3.81
CA GLN A 154 -17.98 -19.61 4.52
C GLN A 154 -17.63 -19.30 5.98
N THR A 155 -17.11 -18.11 6.24
CA THR A 155 -16.75 -17.67 7.60
C THR A 155 -17.98 -17.28 8.41
N PHE A 156 -18.95 -16.60 7.80
CA PHE A 156 -20.17 -16.15 8.46
C PHE A 156 -21.04 -17.32 8.89
N VAL A 157 -21.23 -18.32 8.04
CA VAL A 157 -22.00 -19.53 8.38
C VAL A 157 -21.40 -20.20 9.62
N ARG A 158 -20.08 -20.42 9.65
CA ARG A 158 -19.38 -21.03 10.79
C ARG A 158 -19.52 -20.21 12.07
N TYR A 159 -19.35 -18.88 11.95
CA TYR A 159 -19.47 -17.98 13.09
C TYR A 159 -20.89 -17.96 13.64
N VAL A 160 -21.89 -17.88 12.78
CA VAL A 160 -23.29 -17.85 13.20
C VAL A 160 -23.69 -19.17 13.85
N THR A 161 -23.31 -20.33 13.29
CA THR A 161 -23.52 -21.63 13.95
C THR A 161 -22.94 -21.64 15.36
N THR A 162 -21.71 -21.14 15.51
CA THR A 162 -21.04 -21.05 16.81
C THR A 162 -21.78 -20.09 17.75
N SER A 163 -22.28 -18.97 17.25
CA SER A 163 -23.03 -18.01 18.07
C SER A 163 -24.38 -18.56 18.53
N MET A 164 -25.03 -19.43 17.74
CA MET A 164 -26.29 -20.08 18.13
C MET A 164 -26.16 -21.04 19.30
N GLU A 165 -24.94 -21.55 19.53
CA GLU A 165 -24.64 -22.37 20.69
C GLU A 165 -24.45 -21.51 21.97
N VAL A 166 -24.37 -20.17 21.86
CA VAL A 166 -24.19 -19.26 23.00
C VAL A 166 -25.45 -18.44 23.26
N GLN A 167 -26.08 -17.95 22.19
CA GLN A 167 -27.31 -17.18 22.26
C GLN A 167 -28.29 -17.62 21.18
N PRO A 168 -29.59 -17.77 21.52
CA PRO A 168 -30.61 -18.11 20.54
C PRO A 168 -30.75 -17.02 19.49
N ILE A 169 -30.92 -17.42 18.23
CA ILE A 169 -31.22 -16.51 17.12
C ILE A 169 -32.69 -16.65 16.66
N THR A 170 -33.20 -15.69 15.88
CA THR A 170 -34.57 -15.74 15.35
C THR A 170 -34.71 -16.77 14.23
N PHE A 171 -35.91 -17.34 14.05
CA PHE A 171 -36.21 -18.27 12.96
C PHE A 171 -35.94 -17.67 11.58
N HIS A 172 -36.17 -16.36 11.42
CA HIS A 172 -35.89 -15.65 10.19
C HIS A 172 -34.39 -15.59 9.88
N THR A 173 -33.56 -15.24 10.86
CA THR A 173 -32.09 -15.21 10.70
C THR A 173 -31.55 -16.60 10.36
N TYR A 174 -32.07 -17.62 11.04
CA TYR A 174 -31.70 -19.02 10.79
C TYR A 174 -32.04 -19.44 9.36
N ARG A 175 -33.28 -19.20 8.93
CA ARG A 175 -33.73 -19.49 7.57
C ARG A 175 -32.92 -18.73 6.53
N THR A 176 -32.62 -17.45 6.74
CA THR A 176 -31.87 -16.66 5.76
C THR A 176 -30.43 -17.16 5.60
N ILE A 177 -29.81 -17.69 6.64
CA ILE A 177 -28.41 -18.13 6.59
C ILE A 177 -28.27 -19.59 6.15
N PHE A 178 -29.21 -20.47 6.52
CA PHE A 178 -29.09 -21.92 6.28
C PHE A 178 -30.01 -22.47 5.20
N LEU A 179 -31.10 -21.76 4.85
CA LEU A 179 -32.16 -22.28 3.98
C LEU A 179 -32.44 -21.43 2.74
N GLN A 180 -32.17 -20.12 2.78
CA GLN A 180 -32.40 -19.23 1.65
C GLN A 180 -31.09 -19.00 0.88
N ASN A 181 -31.03 -19.53 -0.34
CA ASN A 181 -30.15 -19.04 -1.40
C ASN A 181 -30.69 -17.72 -1.98
N GLU A 182 -31.18 -16.79 -1.16
CA GLU A 182 -31.73 -15.52 -1.66
C GLU A 182 -30.60 -14.56 -2.08
N SER A 183 -30.87 -13.77 -3.13
CA SER A 183 -29.94 -12.74 -3.61
C SER A 183 -29.51 -11.80 -2.47
N LEU A 184 -28.21 -11.60 -2.32
CA LEU A 184 -27.57 -10.77 -1.28
C LEU A 184 -28.24 -9.40 -1.09
N VAL A 185 -28.76 -8.80 -2.16
CA VAL A 185 -29.30 -7.43 -2.19
C VAL A 185 -30.52 -7.25 -1.28
N LEU A 186 -31.42 -8.24 -1.22
CA LEU A 186 -32.63 -8.16 -0.37
C LEU A 186 -32.41 -8.74 1.03
N GLY A 187 -31.48 -9.68 1.18
CA GLY A 187 -31.13 -10.32 2.44
C GLY A 187 -30.40 -9.38 3.41
N ILE A 188 -29.42 -8.60 2.92
CA ILE A 188 -28.57 -7.71 3.73
C ILE A 188 -29.38 -6.71 4.57
N PRO A 189 -30.27 -5.86 4.01
CA PRO A 189 -31.02 -4.87 4.81
C PRO A 189 -32.01 -5.51 5.79
N ARG A 190 -32.44 -6.75 5.54
CA ARG A 190 -33.32 -7.50 6.44
C ARG A 190 -32.54 -8.11 7.60
N ILE A 191 -31.36 -8.70 7.33
CA ILE A 191 -30.41 -9.19 8.34
C ILE A 191 -29.97 -8.03 9.25
N ILE A 192 -29.58 -6.89 8.69
CA ILE A 192 -29.22 -5.67 9.44
C ILE A 192 -30.36 -5.26 10.39
N ARG A 193 -31.61 -5.27 9.91
CA ARG A 193 -32.77 -4.88 10.71
C ARG A 193 -33.05 -5.84 11.85
N ASP A 194 -33.01 -7.15 11.60
CA ASP A 194 -33.26 -8.17 12.63
C ASP A 194 -32.19 -8.13 13.71
N PHE A 195 -30.94 -7.89 13.30
CA PHE A 195 -29.78 -7.72 14.18
C PHE A 195 -29.81 -6.43 14.99
N CYS A 196 -30.13 -5.28 14.40
CA CYS A 196 -30.14 -3.98 15.09
C CYS A 196 -31.39 -3.74 15.94
N ARG A 197 -32.56 -4.30 15.57
CA ARG A 197 -33.85 -3.98 16.23
C ARG A 197 -34.47 -5.12 17.03
N ARG A 198 -34.15 -6.40 16.78
CA ARG A 198 -34.86 -7.52 17.42
C ARG A 198 -34.03 -8.29 18.44
N ARG A 199 -32.92 -8.89 18.03
CA ARG A 199 -32.02 -9.64 18.93
C ARG A 199 -30.56 -9.52 18.50
N ASN A 200 -29.71 -9.12 19.44
CA ASN A 200 -28.27 -9.02 19.24
C ASN A 200 -27.62 -10.42 19.26
N LEU A 201 -26.64 -10.67 18.40
CA LEU A 201 -25.68 -11.76 18.60
C LEU A 201 -24.83 -11.49 19.84
N HIS A 202 -24.16 -12.54 20.33
CA HIS A 202 -23.28 -12.48 21.49
C HIS A 202 -22.22 -11.36 21.38
N SER A 203 -21.75 -11.05 20.16
CA SER A 203 -20.84 -9.94 19.90
C SER A 203 -21.45 -8.90 18.96
N ARG A 204 -21.67 -7.68 19.48
CA ARG A 204 -22.05 -6.50 18.68
C ARG A 204 -20.99 -6.15 17.63
N PHE A 205 -19.71 -6.36 17.95
CA PHE A 205 -18.60 -6.10 17.01
C PHE A 205 -18.63 -7.04 15.81
N ALA A 206 -18.90 -8.33 16.01
CA ALA A 206 -18.99 -9.29 14.91
C ALA A 206 -20.15 -8.97 13.97
N MET A 207 -21.27 -8.52 14.53
CA MET A 207 -22.43 -8.08 13.76
C MET A 207 -22.11 -6.86 12.88
N VAL A 208 -21.50 -5.81 13.44
CA VAL A 208 -21.07 -4.63 12.68
C VAL A 208 -20.09 -5.03 11.57
N PHE A 209 -19.14 -5.93 11.87
CA PHE A 209 -18.18 -6.41 10.88
C PHE A 209 -18.83 -7.21 9.74
N ILE A 210 -19.79 -8.09 10.02
CA ILE A 210 -20.55 -8.83 8.99
C ILE A 210 -21.24 -7.84 8.05
N VAL A 211 -21.91 -6.83 8.60
CA VAL A 211 -22.62 -5.80 7.83
C VAL A 211 -21.66 -4.97 6.97
N MET A 212 -20.56 -4.49 7.55
CA MET A 212 -19.53 -3.76 6.82
C MET A 212 -18.91 -4.59 5.70
N THR A 213 -18.66 -5.87 5.94
CA THR A 213 -18.12 -6.78 4.92
C THR A 213 -19.11 -7.03 3.78
N MET A 214 -20.40 -7.16 4.09
CA MET A 214 -21.45 -7.28 3.08
C MET A 214 -21.53 -6.02 2.20
N LEU A 215 -21.49 -4.83 2.81
CA LEU A 215 -21.45 -3.56 2.06
C LEU A 215 -20.19 -3.42 1.22
N PHE A 216 -19.03 -3.74 1.79
CA PHE A 216 -17.74 -3.72 1.09
C PHE A 216 -17.76 -4.66 -0.12
N THR A 217 -18.25 -5.89 0.04
CA THR A 217 -18.36 -6.88 -1.06
C THR A 217 -19.27 -6.38 -2.18
N LEU A 218 -20.34 -5.64 -1.86
CA LEU A 218 -21.22 -5.06 -2.89
C LEU A 218 -20.54 -3.93 -3.67
N ILE A 219 -19.83 -3.05 -2.98
CA ILE A 219 -19.17 -1.86 -3.57
C ILE A 219 -17.81 -2.21 -4.21
N PHE A 220 -17.27 -3.39 -3.92
CA PHE A 220 -15.94 -3.83 -4.37
C PHE A 220 -15.68 -3.67 -5.89
N PRO A 221 -16.57 -4.08 -6.82
CA PRO A 221 -16.33 -3.86 -8.25
C PRO A 221 -16.31 -2.39 -8.62
N THR A 222 -17.12 -1.56 -7.97
CA THR A 222 -17.16 -0.12 -8.22
C THR A 222 -15.87 0.54 -7.79
N LEU A 223 -15.34 0.18 -6.61
CA LEU A 223 -14.02 0.65 -6.17
C LEU A 223 -12.90 0.12 -7.07
N GLY A 224 -13.00 -1.15 -7.48
CA GLY A 224 -12.03 -1.81 -8.35
C GLY A 224 -11.89 -1.14 -9.71
N GLY A 225 -13.01 -0.72 -10.31
CA GLY A 225 -13.02 0.00 -11.58
C GLY A 225 -12.83 1.51 -11.46
N SER A 226 -13.14 2.13 -10.31
CA SER A 226 -12.86 3.56 -10.12
C SER A 226 -11.40 3.85 -9.79
N MET A 227 -10.69 2.89 -9.18
CA MET A 227 -9.29 3.06 -8.79
C MET A 227 -8.32 2.83 -9.95
N THR A 228 -8.78 2.21 -11.04
CA THR A 228 -8.02 2.02 -12.27
C THR A 228 -8.65 2.78 -13.41
N GLY A 229 -7.88 2.98 -14.47
CA GLY A 229 -8.42 3.51 -15.71
C GLY A 229 -7.33 3.71 -16.73
N TYR A 230 -7.72 4.39 -17.82
CA TYR A 230 -6.78 4.92 -18.79
C TYR A 230 -7.06 6.40 -19.06
N SER A 231 -5.99 7.15 -19.31
CA SER A 231 -6.04 8.56 -19.72
C SER A 231 -5.09 8.75 -20.89
N ALA A 232 -5.33 9.78 -21.69
CA ALA A 232 -4.39 10.18 -22.72
C ALA A 232 -3.09 10.66 -22.06
N ASN A 233 -1.95 10.35 -22.66
CA ASN A 233 -0.69 10.96 -22.27
C ASN A 233 -0.77 12.45 -22.56
N VAL A 234 -0.25 13.28 -21.66
CA VAL A 234 -0.32 14.74 -21.79
C VAL A 234 1.07 15.32 -21.97
N ASN A 235 1.16 16.34 -22.81
CA ASN A 235 2.36 17.18 -22.94
C ASN A 235 2.00 18.63 -22.61
N ALA A 236 2.96 19.39 -22.10
CA ALA A 236 2.76 20.80 -21.78
C ALA A 236 2.85 21.67 -23.05
N TYR A 237 1.89 22.58 -23.21
CA TYR A 237 1.88 23.58 -24.26
C TYR A 237 1.66 24.96 -23.66
N VAL A 238 2.32 25.97 -24.23
CA VAL A 238 2.18 27.38 -23.86
C VAL A 238 1.57 28.11 -25.04
N ARG A 239 0.56 28.93 -24.78
CA ARG A 239 -0.05 29.76 -25.81
C ARG A 239 0.75 31.06 -25.98
N ASP A 240 1.15 31.34 -27.21
CA ASP A 240 1.79 32.59 -27.63
C ASP A 240 0.76 33.73 -27.78
N ALA A 241 1.23 34.98 -27.92
CA ALA A 241 0.43 36.17 -28.21
C ALA A 241 -0.45 36.02 -29.46
N ASP A 242 0.01 35.26 -30.46
CA ASP A 242 -0.74 34.94 -31.68
C ASP A 242 -1.70 33.74 -31.51
N GLU A 243 -1.97 33.31 -30.28
CA GLU A 243 -2.78 32.15 -29.90
C GLU A 243 -2.27 30.78 -30.39
N ASN A 244 -1.04 30.72 -30.91
CA ASN A 244 -0.40 29.48 -31.32
C ASN A 244 0.06 28.67 -30.10
N PHE A 245 -0.06 27.33 -30.18
CA PHE A 245 0.41 26.43 -29.13
C PHE A 245 1.83 25.95 -29.41
N ILE A 246 2.76 26.38 -28.54
CA ILE A 246 4.16 25.98 -28.58
C ILE A 246 4.36 24.91 -27.52
N GLN A 247 5.05 23.81 -27.85
CA GLN A 247 5.36 22.78 -26.85
C GLN A 247 6.32 23.35 -25.82
N PHE A 248 6.04 23.13 -24.54
CA PHE A 248 6.86 23.68 -23.46
C PHE A 248 8.30 23.13 -23.49
N LYS A 249 8.48 21.90 -23.95
CA LYS A 249 9.79 21.30 -24.24
C LYS A 249 10.65 22.10 -25.23
N ASP A 250 10.08 22.97 -26.05
CA ASP A 250 10.82 23.78 -27.02
C ASP A 250 11.29 25.11 -26.40
N PHE A 251 10.92 25.40 -25.15
CA PHE A 251 11.39 26.58 -24.43
C PHE A 251 12.75 26.33 -23.76
N GLU A 252 13.50 27.41 -23.58
CA GLU A 252 14.76 27.46 -22.84
C GLU A 252 14.68 28.48 -21.70
N ILE A 253 15.38 28.23 -20.58
CA ILE A 253 15.43 29.18 -19.45
C ILE A 253 16.57 30.16 -19.68
N VAL A 254 16.25 31.46 -19.72
CA VAL A 254 17.24 32.53 -19.89
C VAL A 254 17.67 33.06 -18.52
N VAL A 255 18.98 33.12 -18.30
CA VAL A 255 19.55 33.69 -17.06
C VAL A 255 20.02 35.11 -17.28
N TYR A 256 20.64 35.37 -18.44
CA TYR A 256 21.14 36.69 -18.82
C TYR A 256 20.77 37.03 -20.26
N THR A 257 20.54 38.31 -20.52
CA THR A 257 20.53 38.86 -21.88
C THR A 257 21.61 39.92 -21.97
N VAL A 258 22.60 39.70 -22.84
CA VAL A 258 23.61 40.69 -23.19
C VAL A 258 23.09 41.45 -24.39
N HIS A 259 22.85 42.75 -24.27
CA HIS A 259 22.25 43.59 -25.33
C HIS A 259 23.27 44.13 -26.35
N ASP A 260 24.56 43.98 -26.06
CA ASP A 260 25.67 44.32 -26.95
C ASP A 260 26.61 43.11 -27.15
N GLY A 261 26.00 41.93 -27.36
CA GLY A 261 26.72 40.66 -27.48
C GLY A 261 27.63 40.55 -28.70
N SER A 262 27.47 41.38 -29.74
CA SER A 262 28.42 41.48 -30.87
C SER A 262 29.85 41.76 -30.42
N ARG A 263 30.03 42.44 -29.28
CA ARG A 263 31.34 42.76 -28.70
C ARG A 263 32.05 41.55 -28.08
N ILE A 264 31.31 40.46 -27.86
CA ILE A 264 31.81 39.17 -27.37
C ILE A 264 31.64 38.06 -28.41
N ASN A 265 31.60 38.42 -29.71
CA ASN A 265 31.38 37.52 -30.84
C ASN A 265 30.05 36.74 -30.78
N GLN A 266 29.00 37.35 -30.24
CA GLN A 266 27.63 36.82 -30.23
C GLN A 266 26.68 37.74 -30.99
N THR A 267 25.38 37.46 -30.98
CA THR A 267 24.36 38.38 -31.48
C THR A 267 24.22 39.59 -30.56
N ASP A 268 23.72 40.73 -31.06
CA ASP A 268 23.55 41.94 -30.24
C ASP A 268 22.68 41.66 -29.02
N ASP A 269 21.46 41.11 -29.19
CA ASP A 269 20.70 40.50 -28.10
C ASP A 269 21.07 39.01 -28.00
N PHE A 270 22.08 38.71 -27.19
CA PHE A 270 22.48 37.34 -26.88
C PHE A 270 21.82 36.87 -25.60
N HIS A 271 20.97 35.84 -25.71
CA HIS A 271 20.30 35.19 -24.59
C HIS A 271 21.14 34.01 -24.08
N ALA A 272 21.67 34.13 -22.87
CA ALA A 272 22.42 33.06 -22.22
C ALA A 272 21.45 32.11 -21.49
N THR A 273 21.30 30.90 -22.03
CA THR A 273 20.38 29.88 -21.52
C THR A 273 21.08 28.76 -20.74
N ILE A 274 20.33 28.13 -19.85
CA ILE A 274 20.79 26.91 -19.15
C ILE A 274 20.67 25.73 -20.12
N TYR A 275 21.71 24.90 -20.17
CA TYR A 275 21.64 23.68 -20.94
C TYR A 275 20.53 22.76 -20.42
N LYS A 276 19.63 22.41 -21.32
CA LYS A 276 18.55 21.47 -21.08
C LYS A 276 18.71 20.23 -21.95
N ASN A 277 18.37 19.07 -21.42
CA ASN A 277 18.17 17.90 -22.27
C ASN A 277 16.93 18.12 -23.14
N LYS A 278 17.05 17.93 -24.46
CA LYS A 278 15.95 18.17 -25.41
C LYS A 278 14.69 17.33 -25.15
N ALA A 279 14.81 16.23 -24.40
CA ALA A 279 13.68 15.38 -24.04
C ALA A 279 12.82 15.96 -22.90
N ASN A 280 13.31 16.98 -22.18
CA ASN A 280 12.70 17.45 -20.94
C ASN A 280 12.04 18.85 -21.09
N ASP A 281 10.97 19.07 -20.35
CA ASP A 281 10.38 20.39 -20.15
C ASP A 281 11.30 21.27 -19.28
N PRO A 282 11.47 22.56 -19.62
CA PRO A 282 12.32 23.50 -18.89
C PRO A 282 11.62 23.91 -17.59
N ASN A 283 11.88 23.20 -16.50
CA ASN A 283 11.26 23.53 -15.22
C ASN A 283 12.27 24.30 -14.33
N LEU A 284 11.77 24.96 -13.29
CA LEU A 284 12.61 25.79 -12.44
C LEU A 284 13.56 24.98 -11.53
N LEU A 285 13.45 23.64 -11.51
CA LEU A 285 14.42 22.78 -10.82
C LEU A 285 15.72 22.65 -11.63
N ASP A 286 15.69 22.84 -12.95
CA ASP A 286 16.91 22.86 -13.78
C ASP A 286 17.89 23.95 -13.32
N LEU A 287 17.38 25.07 -12.76
CA LEU A 287 18.19 26.12 -12.12
C LEU A 287 18.88 25.62 -10.84
N VAL A 288 18.24 24.72 -10.09
CA VAL A 288 18.77 24.15 -8.84
C VAL A 288 19.75 23.02 -9.14
N ASP A 289 19.45 22.13 -10.10
CA ASP A 289 20.35 21.03 -10.49
C ASP A 289 21.66 21.51 -11.12
N TRP A 290 21.64 22.72 -11.71
CA TRP A 290 22.84 23.41 -12.17
C TRP A 290 23.80 23.78 -11.02
N TYR A 291 23.31 23.92 -9.78
CA TYR A 291 24.08 24.28 -8.58
C TYR A 291 25.14 23.26 -8.18
N ASP A 292 24.85 21.97 -8.31
CA ASP A 292 25.53 20.92 -7.53
C ASP A 292 26.71 20.26 -8.26
N ARG A 293 27.19 20.84 -9.37
CA ARG A 293 28.26 20.23 -10.19
C ARG A 293 29.52 21.10 -10.24
N PRO A 294 30.72 20.51 -10.04
CA PRO A 294 31.96 21.27 -10.02
C PRO A 294 32.23 21.93 -11.37
N PHE A 295 32.75 23.17 -11.29
CA PHE A 295 33.19 23.98 -12.42
C PHE A 295 34.13 23.18 -13.33
N LEU A 296 33.74 23.00 -14.59
CA LEU A 296 34.55 22.32 -15.59
C LEU A 296 35.42 23.36 -16.29
N THR A 297 36.70 23.41 -15.94
CA THR A 297 37.69 24.39 -16.45
C THR A 297 38.04 24.19 -17.92
N ASN A 298 37.80 22.98 -18.48
CA ASN A 298 38.13 22.65 -19.86
C ASN A 298 37.00 21.84 -20.52
N CYS A 299 36.23 22.49 -21.40
CA CYS A 299 35.15 21.81 -22.11
C CYS A 299 35.63 20.87 -23.21
N ASN A 300 36.90 21.00 -23.65
CA ASN A 300 37.45 20.19 -24.75
C ASN A 300 37.59 18.70 -24.43
N ASP A 301 37.54 18.33 -23.15
CA ASP A 301 37.61 16.94 -22.70
C ASP A 301 36.25 16.21 -22.85
N TYR A 302 35.19 16.92 -23.23
CA TYR A 302 33.83 16.40 -23.37
C TYR A 302 33.37 16.32 -24.83
N SER A 303 32.43 15.42 -25.10
CA SER A 303 31.78 15.30 -26.41
C SER A 303 30.25 15.21 -26.26
N GLY A 304 29.53 15.55 -27.33
CA GLY A 304 28.06 15.46 -27.38
C GLY A 304 27.34 16.39 -26.39
N GLU A 305 26.36 15.84 -25.68
CA GLU A 305 25.55 16.58 -24.69
C GLU A 305 26.38 17.17 -23.55
N GLN A 306 27.42 16.48 -23.11
CA GLN A 306 28.30 16.95 -22.03
C GLN A 306 29.11 18.17 -22.46
N TYR A 307 29.52 18.23 -23.73
CA TYR A 307 30.20 19.40 -24.29
C TYR A 307 29.28 20.63 -24.30
N LEU A 308 28.06 20.49 -24.83
CA LEU A 308 27.05 21.57 -24.85
C LEU A 308 26.68 22.06 -23.45
N ARG A 309 26.61 21.14 -22.49
CA ARG A 309 26.39 21.47 -21.08
C ARG A 309 27.55 22.23 -20.47
N CYS A 310 28.79 21.85 -20.80
CA CYS A 310 29.97 22.54 -20.31
C CYS A 310 30.08 23.95 -20.89
N THR A 311 29.90 24.11 -22.20
CA THR A 311 30.05 25.41 -22.88
C THR A 311 29.01 26.44 -22.42
N SER A 312 27.75 26.03 -22.28
CA SER A 312 26.68 26.88 -21.70
C SER A 312 27.03 27.31 -20.27
N SER A 313 27.50 26.38 -19.43
CA SER A 313 27.90 26.68 -18.05
C SER A 313 29.09 27.63 -17.99
N GLN A 314 30.08 27.46 -18.87
CA GLN A 314 31.23 28.34 -18.99
C GLN A 314 30.82 29.77 -19.42
N MET A 315 29.90 29.89 -20.37
CA MET A 315 29.39 31.18 -20.82
C MET A 315 28.64 31.92 -19.69
N LEU A 316 27.73 31.22 -19.00
CA LEU A 316 27.01 31.77 -17.84
C LEU A 316 27.96 32.22 -16.74
N TRP A 317 29.02 31.45 -16.49
CA TRP A 317 30.04 31.80 -15.51
C TRP A 317 30.81 33.07 -15.92
N ASN A 318 31.26 33.16 -17.19
CA ASN A 318 31.97 34.34 -17.69
C ASN A 318 31.12 35.61 -17.56
N ILE A 319 29.81 35.52 -17.86
CA ILE A 319 28.87 36.63 -17.67
C ILE A 319 28.75 36.99 -16.19
N SER A 320 28.59 36.00 -15.30
CA SER A 320 28.48 36.26 -13.86
C SER A 320 29.75 36.88 -13.26
N ALA A 321 30.93 36.43 -13.67
CA ALA A 321 32.21 36.97 -13.24
C ALA A 321 32.42 38.41 -13.76
N TYR A 322 31.97 38.68 -14.98
CA TYR A 322 31.97 40.02 -15.56
C TYR A 322 31.07 40.98 -14.76
N ILE A 323 29.81 40.58 -14.51
CA ILE A 323 28.85 41.38 -13.70
C ILE A 323 29.41 41.63 -12.30
N THR A 324 30.08 40.65 -11.71
CA THR A 324 30.70 40.78 -10.38
C THR A 324 31.82 41.84 -10.38
N SER A 325 32.58 41.93 -11.47
CA SER A 325 33.75 42.82 -11.57
C SER A 325 33.39 44.24 -12.00
N TYR A 326 32.41 44.39 -12.91
CA TYR A 326 32.11 45.66 -13.58
C TYR A 326 30.67 46.15 -13.40
N GLY A 327 29.78 45.32 -12.84
CA GLY A 327 28.35 45.57 -12.75
C GLY A 327 27.57 45.19 -14.02
N PRO A 328 26.23 45.10 -13.94
CA PRO A 328 25.38 44.72 -15.08
C PRO A 328 25.06 45.89 -16.02
N TYR A 329 25.20 47.12 -15.54
CA TYR A 329 24.85 48.33 -16.29
C TYR A 329 26.07 48.92 -17.03
N PRO A 330 25.85 49.52 -18.20
CA PRO A 330 26.93 50.12 -18.97
C PRO A 330 27.51 51.34 -18.25
N GLN A 331 28.80 51.27 -17.92
CA GLN A 331 29.62 52.36 -17.41
C GLN A 331 30.51 52.87 -18.53
N THR A 332 30.60 54.19 -18.69
CA THR A 332 31.45 54.84 -19.67
C THR A 332 32.90 54.88 -19.18
N ASP A 333 33.86 54.68 -20.10
CA ASP A 333 35.31 54.85 -19.90
C ASP A 333 35.97 53.87 -18.92
N VAL A 334 35.36 52.71 -18.68
CA VAL A 334 35.97 51.62 -17.90
C VAL A 334 36.42 50.51 -18.85
N ALA A 335 37.74 50.36 -18.99
CA ALA A 335 38.31 49.21 -19.68
C ALA A 335 37.88 47.93 -18.96
N SER A 336 37.28 46.99 -19.69
CA SER A 336 36.78 45.74 -19.12
C SER A 336 37.24 44.55 -19.94
N GLU A 337 37.32 43.40 -19.28
CA GLU A 337 37.71 42.13 -19.91
C GLU A 337 36.60 41.11 -19.68
N PHE A 338 36.16 40.45 -20.76
CA PHE A 338 35.16 39.39 -20.71
C PHE A 338 35.81 38.02 -20.90
N GLY A 339 35.60 37.12 -19.93
CA GLY A 339 36.23 35.81 -19.90
C GLY A 339 37.76 35.91 -19.88
N ASN A 340 38.44 34.88 -20.40
CA ASN A 340 39.90 34.84 -20.51
C ASN A 340 40.34 35.27 -21.93
N GLY A 341 40.23 36.56 -22.27
CA GLY A 341 40.89 37.09 -23.48
C GLY A 341 40.11 38.04 -24.41
N ILE A 342 38.89 38.50 -24.06
CA ILE A 342 38.19 39.54 -24.85
C ILE A 342 38.29 40.88 -24.13
N SER A 343 39.18 41.77 -24.61
CA SER A 343 39.30 43.14 -24.10
C SER A 343 38.27 44.05 -24.76
N LEU A 344 37.40 44.63 -23.94
CA LEU A 344 36.33 45.53 -24.37
C LEU A 344 36.78 46.98 -24.18
N THR A 345 37.04 47.67 -25.30
CA THR A 345 37.32 49.11 -25.29
C THR A 345 36.02 49.92 -25.26
N GLY A 346 36.01 51.03 -24.53
CA GLY A 346 34.85 51.92 -24.40
C GLY A 346 33.97 51.60 -23.18
N ARG A 347 32.66 51.47 -23.39
CA ARG A 347 31.66 51.27 -22.32
C ARG A 347 31.64 49.79 -21.86
N THR A 348 31.27 49.49 -20.61
CA THR A 348 31.04 48.09 -20.17
C THR A 348 29.82 47.46 -20.84
N LEU A 349 29.65 46.13 -20.79
CA LEU A 349 28.50 45.44 -21.39
C LEU A 349 27.18 45.89 -20.73
N ASN A 350 26.10 45.88 -21.51
CA ASN A 350 24.74 46.11 -21.02
C ASN A 350 24.04 44.76 -20.84
N ILE A 351 23.92 44.31 -19.61
CA ILE A 351 23.45 42.96 -19.28
C ILE A 351 22.21 43.04 -18.40
N SER A 352 21.11 42.50 -18.92
CA SER A 352 19.91 42.23 -18.12
C SER A 352 20.03 40.85 -17.48
N SER A 353 19.71 40.74 -16.20
CA SER A 353 19.77 39.47 -15.48
C SER A 353 18.42 39.09 -14.90
N TYR A 354 18.01 37.85 -15.09
CA TYR A 354 16.76 37.30 -14.56
C TYR A 354 17.05 36.45 -13.31
N GLN A 355 16.12 35.60 -12.87
CA GLN A 355 16.29 34.77 -11.68
C GLN A 355 17.64 34.02 -11.65
N TRP A 356 18.50 34.35 -10.67
CA TRP A 356 19.81 33.71 -10.51
C TRP A 356 19.70 32.35 -9.82
N PRO A 357 20.37 31.30 -10.33
CA PRO A 357 20.63 30.11 -9.55
C PRO A 357 21.53 30.48 -8.35
N LEU A 358 21.20 29.94 -7.16
CA LEU A 358 21.88 30.25 -5.90
C LEU A 358 23.41 30.02 -5.91
N SER A 359 23.96 29.26 -6.87
CA SER A 359 25.39 28.97 -7.04
C SER A 359 26.15 30.14 -7.66
N LEU A 360 25.50 30.90 -8.57
CA LEU A 360 26.03 32.17 -9.09
C LEU A 360 25.98 33.28 -8.03
N ASN A 361 25.29 33.04 -6.91
CA ASN A 361 25.34 33.89 -5.72
C ASN A 361 26.68 33.74 -4.95
N GLY A 362 27.48 32.73 -5.29
CA GLY A 362 28.81 32.46 -4.72
C GLY A 362 29.92 33.36 -5.26
N THR A 363 29.74 34.00 -6.42
CA THR A 363 30.58 35.10 -6.90
C THR A 363 30.19 36.41 -6.24
N LYS A 364 29.98 36.39 -4.91
CA LYS A 364 29.96 37.59 -4.08
C LYS A 364 31.37 38.18 -4.06
N GLY A 365 31.68 38.98 -5.07
CA GLY A 365 32.72 39.98 -4.96
C GLY A 365 32.28 41.00 -3.91
N GLY A 366 32.91 40.94 -2.72
CA GLY A 366 33.15 42.02 -1.75
C GLY A 366 32.02 42.92 -1.21
N ASP A 367 30.99 43.23 -1.99
CA ASP A 367 29.99 44.24 -1.69
C ASP A 367 28.62 43.60 -1.94
N GLY A 368 27.88 43.27 -0.88
CA GLY A 368 26.64 42.46 -0.89
C GLY A 368 25.43 43.07 -1.60
N ARG A 369 25.61 43.64 -2.80
CA ARG A 369 24.56 44.22 -3.63
C ARG A 369 23.86 43.11 -4.41
N VAL A 370 22.67 42.76 -3.94
CA VAL A 370 21.72 41.94 -4.68
C VAL A 370 21.25 42.75 -5.88
N TYR A 371 21.78 42.47 -7.07
CA TYR A 371 21.22 43.03 -8.30
C TYR A 371 19.81 42.44 -8.52
N GLN A 372 18.90 43.28 -8.99
CA GLN A 372 17.45 43.06 -9.03
C GLN A 372 17.12 41.71 -9.70
N GLN A 373 16.61 40.75 -8.91
CA GLN A 373 16.15 39.46 -9.41
C GLN A 373 14.74 39.63 -9.98
N ASP A 374 14.65 39.71 -11.30
CA ASP A 374 13.36 39.61 -11.99
C ASP A 374 12.87 38.15 -12.01
N ALA A 375 11.57 37.95 -12.25
CA ALA A 375 10.97 36.62 -12.39
C ALA A 375 11.69 35.81 -13.50
N ALA A 376 11.69 34.47 -13.41
CA ALA A 376 12.29 33.63 -14.44
C ALA A 376 11.73 33.97 -15.84
N VAL A 377 12.59 33.91 -16.86
CA VAL A 377 12.23 34.20 -18.24
C VAL A 377 12.50 32.99 -19.11
N PHE A 378 11.56 32.71 -20.00
CA PHE A 378 11.61 31.60 -20.94
C PHE A 378 11.76 32.14 -22.37
N LEU A 379 12.63 31.53 -23.16
CA LEU A 379 12.84 31.86 -24.57
C LEU A 379 12.18 30.78 -25.44
N SER A 380 11.39 31.21 -26.41
CA SER A 380 10.98 30.36 -27.54
C SER A 380 11.20 31.12 -28.84
N GLY A 381 11.98 30.54 -29.75
CA GLY A 381 12.44 31.26 -30.94
C GLY A 381 13.27 32.48 -30.56
N ASN A 382 12.72 33.68 -30.78
CA ASN A 382 13.35 34.96 -30.45
C ASN A 382 12.47 35.85 -29.54
N THR A 383 11.45 35.27 -28.90
CA THR A 383 10.54 35.97 -27.99
C THR A 383 10.74 35.50 -26.55
N LEU A 384 10.75 36.46 -25.64
CA LEU A 384 10.92 36.24 -24.20
C LEU A 384 9.55 36.26 -23.51
N TYR A 385 9.30 35.26 -22.67
CA TYR A 385 8.08 35.09 -21.91
C TYR A 385 8.40 35.17 -20.42
N SER A 386 7.65 35.98 -19.68
CA SER A 386 7.80 35.98 -18.22
C SER A 386 7.24 34.70 -17.62
N GLN A 387 7.73 34.33 -16.43
CA GLN A 387 7.20 33.20 -15.67
C GLN A 387 5.66 33.28 -15.50
N SER A 388 5.12 34.47 -15.24
CA SER A 388 3.68 34.67 -15.12
C SER A 388 2.94 34.43 -16.43
N ASP A 389 3.51 34.83 -17.56
CA ASP A 389 2.89 34.62 -18.87
C ASP A 389 2.82 33.12 -19.16
N VAL A 390 3.92 32.40 -18.97
CA VAL A 390 3.97 30.95 -19.14
C VAL A 390 2.98 30.26 -18.20
N MET A 391 2.96 30.59 -16.91
CA MET A 391 2.04 29.94 -15.97
C MET A 391 0.57 30.21 -16.28
N ASN A 392 0.24 31.40 -16.80
CA ASN A 392 -1.14 31.77 -17.12
C ASN A 392 -1.61 31.24 -18.49
N SER A 393 -0.70 31.05 -19.44
CA SER A 393 -1.01 30.59 -20.80
C SER A 393 -0.68 29.11 -21.06
N ALA A 394 -0.06 28.43 -20.09
CA ALA A 394 0.27 27.02 -20.19
C ALA A 394 -0.91 26.11 -19.85
N GLN A 395 -0.97 25.00 -20.57
CA GLN A 395 -1.94 23.93 -20.35
C GLN A 395 -1.39 22.58 -20.80
N CYS A 396 -1.83 21.51 -20.15
CA CYS A 396 -1.52 20.15 -20.52
C CYS A 396 -2.53 19.66 -21.57
N GLN A 397 -2.04 19.20 -22.72
CA GLN A 397 -2.87 18.71 -23.82
C GLN A 397 -2.66 17.22 -24.07
N ALA A 398 -3.76 16.53 -24.30
CA ALA A 398 -3.80 15.11 -24.62
C ALA A 398 -3.09 14.80 -25.96
N GLN A 399 -2.36 13.69 -25.97
CA GLN A 399 -1.69 13.09 -27.11
C GLN A 399 -2.50 11.90 -27.63
N GLU A 400 -2.09 11.36 -28.79
CA GLU A 400 -2.73 10.16 -29.37
C GLU A 400 -2.42 8.86 -28.62
N SER A 401 -1.42 8.88 -27.75
CA SER A 401 -1.06 7.76 -26.89
C SER A 401 -1.76 7.81 -25.54
N TYR A 402 -1.98 6.65 -24.94
CA TYR A 402 -2.68 6.46 -23.68
C TYR A 402 -1.80 5.76 -22.67
N GLN A 403 -2.03 6.08 -21.40
CA GLN A 403 -1.48 5.36 -20.26
C GLN A 403 -2.60 4.64 -19.52
N TRP A 404 -2.29 3.47 -18.97
CA TRP A 404 -3.15 2.76 -18.04
C TRP A 404 -2.51 2.77 -16.66
N GLY A 405 -3.32 2.85 -15.61
CA GLY A 405 -2.76 2.89 -14.27
C GLY A 405 -3.79 3.02 -13.16
N PHE A 406 -3.31 3.53 -12.03
CA PHE A 406 -4.07 3.62 -10.79
C PHE A 406 -4.20 5.05 -10.28
N SER A 407 -5.32 5.36 -9.65
CA SER A 407 -5.42 6.45 -8.68
C SER A 407 -4.71 6.04 -7.41
N PHE A 408 -3.68 6.80 -7.02
CA PHE A 408 -2.89 6.54 -5.82
C PHE A 408 -3.76 6.46 -4.57
N ILE A 409 -4.67 7.43 -4.40
CA ILE A 409 -5.50 7.54 -3.20
C ILE A 409 -6.51 6.39 -3.14
N GLN A 410 -7.18 6.10 -4.25
CA GLN A 410 -8.17 5.01 -4.27
C GLN A 410 -7.53 3.65 -4.07
N LEU A 411 -6.35 3.42 -4.68
CA LEU A 411 -5.58 2.19 -4.46
C LEU A 411 -5.18 2.05 -2.99
N ALA A 412 -4.72 3.13 -2.34
CA ALA A 412 -4.40 3.11 -0.91
C ALA A 412 -5.63 2.79 -0.04
N VAL A 413 -6.78 3.41 -0.33
CA VAL A 413 -8.05 3.11 0.37
C VAL A 413 -8.45 1.65 0.18
N MET A 414 -8.36 1.13 -1.04
CA MET A 414 -8.67 -0.26 -1.35
C MET A 414 -7.80 -1.24 -0.56
N LEU A 415 -6.49 -0.99 -0.49
CA LEU A 415 -5.56 -1.81 0.30
C LEU A 415 -5.94 -1.80 1.79
N ILE A 416 -6.29 -0.64 2.36
CA ILE A 416 -6.72 -0.53 3.76
C ILE A 416 -8.02 -1.32 4.00
N LEU A 417 -9.00 -1.21 3.10
CA LEU A 417 -10.26 -1.95 3.22
C LEU A 417 -10.04 -3.47 3.14
N LEU A 418 -9.20 -3.92 2.20
CA LEU A 418 -8.79 -5.33 2.09
C LEU A 418 -8.04 -5.82 3.33
N TRP A 419 -7.22 -4.96 3.94
CA TRP A 419 -6.55 -5.22 5.23
C TRP A 419 -7.55 -5.47 6.36
N ILE A 420 -8.48 -4.53 6.56
CA ILE A 420 -9.51 -4.62 7.60
C ILE A 420 -10.37 -5.87 7.39
N TRP A 421 -10.78 -6.12 6.14
CA TRP A 421 -11.54 -7.31 5.77
C TRP A 421 -10.77 -8.60 6.11
N THR A 422 -9.50 -8.70 5.71
CA THR A 422 -8.66 -9.88 5.94
C THR A 422 -8.52 -10.17 7.43
N ILE A 423 -8.18 -9.15 8.23
CA ILE A 423 -8.04 -9.29 9.70
C ILE A 423 -9.35 -9.77 10.32
N GLY A 424 -10.47 -9.13 9.99
CA GLY A 424 -11.75 -9.48 10.60
C GLY A 424 -12.23 -10.89 10.21
N ILE A 425 -12.02 -11.32 8.96
CA ILE A 425 -12.30 -12.69 8.53
C ILE A 425 -11.44 -13.70 9.28
N VAL A 426 -10.13 -13.46 9.43
CA VAL A 426 -9.23 -14.35 10.18
C VAL A 426 -9.63 -14.44 11.65
N ILE A 427 -9.97 -13.33 12.30
CA ILE A 427 -10.43 -13.30 13.70
C ILE A 427 -11.73 -14.10 13.85
N MET A 428 -12.72 -13.89 12.98
CA MET A 428 -13.98 -14.62 13.04
C MET A 428 -13.80 -16.12 12.75
N TYR A 429 -12.98 -16.46 11.75
CA TYR A 429 -12.67 -17.83 11.40
C TYR A 429 -11.99 -18.58 12.54
N THR A 430 -10.97 -17.98 13.15
CA THR A 430 -10.23 -18.60 14.27
C THR A 430 -11.13 -18.73 15.50
N THR A 431 -11.86 -17.68 15.86
CA THR A 431 -12.79 -17.70 17.01
C THR A 431 -13.85 -18.79 16.84
N SER A 432 -14.52 -18.86 15.68
CA SER A 432 -15.53 -19.89 15.42
C SER A 432 -14.94 -21.31 15.45
N LYS A 433 -13.74 -21.50 14.88
CA LYS A 433 -13.06 -22.80 14.91
C LYS A 433 -12.72 -23.26 16.33
N PHE A 434 -12.19 -22.37 17.16
CA PHE A 434 -11.83 -22.73 18.54
C PHE A 434 -13.05 -23.05 19.39
N THR A 435 -14.10 -22.24 19.32
CA THR A 435 -15.32 -22.51 20.09
C THR A 435 -15.98 -23.82 19.68
N ARG A 436 -16.00 -24.15 18.38
CA ARG A 436 -16.53 -25.44 17.89
C ARG A 436 -15.72 -26.64 18.36
N LEU A 437 -14.39 -26.51 18.41
CA LEU A 437 -13.52 -27.56 18.96
C LEU A 437 -13.79 -27.79 20.46
N GLN A 438 -14.04 -26.74 21.24
CA GLN A 438 -14.37 -26.85 22.67
C GLN A 438 -15.72 -27.54 22.90
N ARG A 439 -16.63 -27.46 21.94
CA ARG A 439 -18.02 -27.92 22.08
C ARG A 439 -18.33 -29.23 21.34
N GLY A 440 -17.31 -29.89 20.78
CA GLY A 440 -17.44 -31.23 20.22
C GLY A 440 -18.28 -31.34 18.94
N ARG A 441 -18.55 -30.23 18.24
CA ARG A 441 -19.30 -30.21 16.96
C ARG A 441 -18.36 -29.97 15.76
N PRO A 442 -17.89 -31.04 15.07
CA PRO A 442 -16.96 -30.90 13.95
C PRO A 442 -17.59 -30.37 12.67
N ASP A 443 -18.93 -30.44 12.53
CA ASP A 443 -19.66 -30.05 11.31
C ASP A 443 -20.69 -28.95 11.54
N VAL A 444 -20.87 -28.10 10.52
CA VAL A 444 -21.93 -27.09 10.43
C VAL A 444 -23.21 -27.80 10.01
N ALA A 445 -24.38 -27.39 10.52
CA ALA A 445 -25.65 -27.93 10.04
C ALA A 445 -25.81 -27.64 8.53
N GLY A 446 -25.78 -28.69 7.71
CA GLY A 446 -26.08 -28.58 6.28
C GLY A 446 -27.55 -28.26 6.04
N GLU A 447 -27.92 -27.89 4.81
CA GLU A 447 -29.28 -27.45 4.44
C GLU A 447 -30.38 -28.37 4.97
N TYR A 448 -30.29 -29.68 4.70
CA TYR A 448 -31.29 -30.66 5.14
C TYR A 448 -31.40 -30.75 6.66
N LYS A 449 -30.25 -30.78 7.36
CA LYS A 449 -30.23 -30.82 8.83
C LYS A 449 -30.82 -29.53 9.40
N ALA A 450 -30.56 -28.40 8.75
CA ALA A 450 -31.09 -27.12 9.16
C ALA A 450 -32.61 -27.05 9.02
N VAL A 451 -33.21 -27.66 7.99
CA VAL A 451 -34.68 -27.74 7.84
C VAL A 451 -35.30 -28.48 9.02
N PHE A 452 -34.76 -29.64 9.38
CA PHE A 452 -35.28 -30.43 10.49
C PHE A 452 -35.13 -29.70 11.83
N GLU A 453 -33.97 -29.07 12.07
CA GLU A 453 -33.73 -28.31 13.30
C GLU A 453 -34.65 -27.08 13.42
N LEU A 454 -34.94 -26.39 12.30
CA LEU A 454 -35.88 -25.27 12.29
C LEU A 454 -37.32 -25.74 12.54
N ALA A 455 -37.74 -26.81 11.85
CA ALA A 455 -39.09 -27.35 11.99
C ALA A 455 -39.36 -27.82 13.42
N ASP A 456 -38.40 -28.50 14.04
CA ASP A 456 -38.50 -28.99 15.42
C ASP A 456 -38.57 -27.84 16.44
N ALA A 457 -37.71 -26.81 16.27
CA ALA A 457 -37.72 -25.64 17.14
C ALA A 457 -39.03 -24.84 17.04
N MET A 458 -39.56 -24.67 15.81
CA MET A 458 -40.85 -24.03 15.57
C MET A 458 -41.99 -24.81 16.21
N HIS A 459 -42.03 -26.13 15.98
CA HIS A 459 -43.06 -27.01 16.52
C HIS A 459 -43.09 -26.99 18.05
N THR A 460 -41.91 -27.09 18.69
CA THR A 460 -41.80 -27.09 20.16
C THR A 460 -42.30 -25.78 20.78
N GLN A 461 -41.92 -24.63 20.22
CA GLN A 461 -42.35 -23.33 20.74
C GLN A 461 -43.82 -23.05 20.49
N LEU A 462 -44.36 -23.47 19.35
CA LEU A 462 -45.79 -23.31 19.06
C LEU A 462 -46.64 -24.19 19.98
N ILE A 463 -46.24 -25.44 20.23
CA ILE A 463 -46.93 -26.32 21.19
C ILE A 463 -46.93 -25.73 22.60
N GLN A 464 -45.81 -25.13 23.02
CA GLN A 464 -45.72 -24.53 24.35
C GLN A 464 -46.73 -23.39 24.52
N LEU A 465 -46.85 -22.51 23.53
CA LEU A 465 -47.86 -21.44 23.53
C LEU A 465 -49.29 -21.99 23.53
N THR A 466 -49.58 -23.01 22.72
CA THR A 466 -50.91 -23.62 22.63
C THR A 466 -51.32 -24.29 23.95
N LYS A 467 -50.36 -24.90 24.67
CA LYS A 467 -50.57 -25.45 26.02
C LYS A 467 -50.84 -24.37 27.07
N GLU A 468 -50.16 -23.23 26.98
CA GLU A 468 -50.35 -22.09 27.89
C GLU A 468 -51.70 -21.38 27.68
N GLU A 469 -52.22 -21.36 26.44
CA GLU A 469 -53.55 -20.82 26.11
C GLU A 469 -54.72 -21.78 26.38
N GLY A 470 -54.44 -23.05 26.73
CA GLY A 470 -55.48 -24.06 27.02
C GLY A 470 -56.24 -24.55 25.78
N THR A 471 -55.81 -24.17 24.59
CA THR A 471 -56.42 -24.54 23.31
C THR A 471 -55.80 -25.86 22.83
N SER A 472 -56.59 -26.88 22.47
CA SER A 472 -56.06 -28.18 22.01
C SER A 472 -55.89 -28.26 20.48
N ASP A 473 -55.68 -27.13 19.82
CA ASP A 473 -55.60 -27.09 18.36
C ASP A 473 -54.27 -27.69 17.90
N ASP A 474 -54.36 -28.66 16.98
CA ASP A 474 -53.17 -29.24 16.34
C ASP A 474 -52.44 -28.14 15.56
N VAL A 475 -51.16 -27.93 15.86
CA VAL A 475 -50.31 -26.90 15.23
C VAL A 475 -50.29 -27.06 13.71
N ARG A 476 -50.55 -28.27 13.20
CA ARG A 476 -50.65 -28.58 11.76
C ARG A 476 -51.91 -28.05 11.08
N SER A 477 -52.96 -27.72 11.84
CA SER A 477 -54.22 -27.18 11.31
C SER A 477 -54.29 -25.65 11.25
N ILE A 478 -53.26 -24.94 11.74
CA ILE A 478 -53.22 -23.48 11.78
C ILE A 478 -52.94 -22.92 10.37
N THR A 479 -53.69 -21.90 9.96
CA THR A 479 -53.47 -21.19 8.68
C THR A 479 -52.18 -20.37 8.67
N GLU A 480 -51.54 -20.25 7.50
CA GLU A 480 -50.25 -19.55 7.33
C GLU A 480 -50.27 -18.09 7.81
N SER A 481 -51.38 -17.36 7.62
CA SER A 481 -51.54 -15.98 8.10
C SER A 481 -51.50 -15.90 9.64
N THR A 482 -52.20 -16.82 10.30
CA THR A 482 -52.26 -16.95 11.76
C THR A 482 -50.91 -17.40 12.31
N LEU A 483 -50.26 -18.37 11.66
CA LEU A 483 -48.92 -18.84 12.00
C LEU A 483 -47.90 -17.68 11.95
N ARG A 484 -47.92 -16.91 10.86
CA ARG A 484 -47.02 -15.76 10.68
C ARG A 484 -47.28 -14.65 11.70
N GLN A 485 -48.55 -14.41 12.05
CA GLN A 485 -48.92 -13.47 13.10
C GLN A 485 -48.37 -13.93 14.44
N ARG A 486 -48.65 -15.17 14.87
CA ARG A 486 -48.17 -15.74 16.15
C ARG A 486 -46.65 -15.72 16.26
N ILE A 487 -45.93 -16.08 15.20
CA ILE A 487 -44.46 -16.00 15.18
C ILE A 487 -43.98 -14.55 15.36
N LYS A 488 -44.68 -13.57 14.78
CA LYS A 488 -44.26 -12.15 14.81
C LYS A 488 -44.66 -11.43 16.10
N SER A 489 -45.89 -11.58 16.57
CA SER A 489 -46.42 -10.89 17.75
C SER A 489 -46.03 -11.61 19.04
N ASP A 490 -46.23 -12.92 19.09
CA ASP A 490 -46.23 -13.66 20.35
C ASP A 490 -44.84 -14.22 20.63
N LEU A 491 -44.21 -14.83 19.62
CA LEU A 491 -42.83 -15.33 19.71
C LEU A 491 -41.75 -14.27 19.44
N ARG A 492 -42.13 -13.05 19.05
CA ARG A 492 -41.20 -11.96 18.65
C ARG A 492 -40.13 -12.40 17.62
N GLY A 493 -40.48 -13.31 16.73
CA GLY A 493 -39.60 -13.91 15.72
C GLY A 493 -39.05 -15.30 16.05
N GLY A 494 -39.40 -15.88 17.20
CA GLY A 494 -38.98 -17.22 17.64
C GLY A 494 -37.53 -17.30 18.09
N THR A 495 -37.15 -18.47 18.61
CA THR A 495 -35.76 -18.76 19.01
C THR A 495 -35.28 -20.10 18.50
N ILE A 496 -34.05 -20.18 18.02
CA ILE A 496 -33.36 -21.45 17.84
C ILE A 496 -31.98 -21.33 18.49
N ALA A 497 -31.69 -22.27 19.38
CA ALA A 497 -30.41 -22.43 20.04
C ALA A 497 -30.01 -23.88 19.94
N TYR A 498 -28.71 -24.14 19.90
CA TYR A 498 -28.20 -25.49 20.01
C TYR A 498 -27.96 -25.82 21.47
N ASP A 499 -28.56 -26.92 21.92
CA ASP A 499 -28.23 -27.49 23.21
C ASP A 499 -26.80 -28.02 23.14
N THR A 500 -25.92 -27.50 24.00
CA THR A 500 -24.53 -27.93 24.08
C THR A 500 -24.18 -28.27 25.52
N ASN A 501 -23.91 -29.55 25.77
CA ASN A 501 -23.12 -29.94 26.92
C ASN A 501 -21.69 -29.48 26.66
N ILE A 502 -21.18 -28.57 27.50
CA ILE A 502 -19.73 -28.29 27.54
C ILE A 502 -19.06 -29.63 27.80
N LEU A 503 -18.11 -30.04 26.96
CA LEU A 503 -17.28 -31.22 27.21
C LEU A 503 -16.41 -30.93 28.45
N LEU A 504 -16.99 -31.12 29.63
CA LEU A 504 -16.24 -31.36 30.85
C LEU A 504 -15.71 -32.79 30.75
N ASP A 505 -14.40 -32.90 30.90
CA ASP A 505 -13.62 -34.11 31.14
C ASP A 505 -13.14 -34.99 29.96
N LYS A 506 -11.98 -34.60 29.42
CA LYS A 506 -10.77 -35.44 29.51
C LYS A 506 -9.71 -34.65 30.30
N ALA A 507 -9.98 -34.37 31.58
CA ALA A 507 -9.07 -33.70 32.50
C ALA A 507 -8.65 -34.66 33.63
N ASP A 508 -8.10 -35.83 33.27
CA ASP A 508 -7.35 -36.68 34.20
C ASP A 508 -5.90 -36.19 34.44
N GLN A 509 -5.60 -34.91 34.17
CA GLN A 509 -4.35 -34.28 34.62
C GLN A 509 -4.62 -32.88 35.18
N PRO A 510 -4.34 -32.63 36.47
CA PRO A 510 -4.55 -31.33 37.09
C PRO A 510 -3.43 -30.39 36.64
N GLY A 511 -3.68 -29.63 35.58
CA GLY A 511 -2.73 -28.61 35.11
C GLY A 511 -3.11 -27.83 33.85
N ASP A 512 -3.90 -28.40 32.94
CA ASP A 512 -4.02 -27.87 31.57
C ASP A 512 -5.44 -27.53 31.09
N ALA A 513 -6.42 -27.40 31.98
CA ALA A 513 -7.75 -26.84 31.67
C ALA A 513 -7.69 -25.30 31.52
N ASN A 514 -6.71 -24.80 30.77
CA ASN A 514 -6.63 -23.38 30.44
C ASN A 514 -7.58 -23.11 29.28
N ASN A 515 -8.64 -22.35 29.56
CA ASN A 515 -9.61 -21.82 28.59
C ASN A 515 -8.91 -21.46 27.26
N TRP A 516 -9.05 -22.32 26.25
CA TRP A 516 -8.42 -22.22 24.93
C TRP A 516 -9.05 -21.09 24.11
N THR A 517 -8.89 -19.87 24.60
CA THR A 517 -9.40 -18.63 24.01
C THR A 517 -8.41 -18.12 22.97
N PHE A 518 -8.87 -17.32 22.00
CA PHE A 518 -8.00 -16.64 21.04
C PHE A 518 -6.84 -15.90 21.73
N LYS A 519 -7.13 -15.27 22.88
CA LYS A 519 -6.12 -14.62 23.74
C LYS A 519 -5.04 -15.60 24.23
N ALA A 520 -5.42 -16.80 24.67
CA ALA A 520 -4.48 -17.84 25.09
C ALA A 520 -3.63 -18.35 23.92
N TRP A 521 -4.20 -18.50 22.72
CA TRP A 521 -3.45 -18.84 21.51
C TRP A 521 -2.45 -17.73 21.14
N VAL A 522 -2.87 -16.46 21.12
CA VAL A 522 -1.98 -15.33 20.84
C VAL A 522 -0.85 -15.26 21.86
N MET A 523 -1.14 -15.40 23.16
CA MET A 523 -0.13 -15.42 24.23
C MET A 523 0.88 -16.56 24.04
N ARG A 524 0.40 -17.75 23.64
CA ARG A 524 1.26 -18.90 23.35
C ARG A 524 2.14 -18.67 22.12
N GLU A 525 1.63 -17.98 21.10
CA GLU A 525 2.30 -17.74 19.83
C GLU A 525 3.01 -16.39 19.74
N MET A 526 2.99 -15.59 20.83
CA MET A 526 3.44 -14.20 20.84
C MET A 526 4.87 -14.02 20.32
N TRP A 527 5.78 -14.94 20.68
CA TRP A 527 7.18 -14.88 20.21
C TRP A 527 7.33 -15.13 18.71
N TRP A 528 6.52 -16.03 18.15
CA TRP A 528 6.53 -16.29 16.71
C TRP A 528 5.87 -15.16 15.93
N LEU A 529 4.79 -14.58 16.47
CA LEU A 529 4.16 -13.39 15.90
C LEU A 529 5.09 -12.18 15.95
N LEU A 530 5.83 -11.99 17.05
CA LEU A 530 6.82 -10.93 17.18
C LEU A 530 8.00 -11.14 16.22
N ALA A 531 8.51 -12.37 16.08
CA ALA A 531 9.53 -12.69 15.10
C ALA A 531 9.06 -12.42 13.65
N LEU A 532 7.80 -12.76 13.34
CA LEU A 532 7.20 -12.45 12.04
C LEU A 532 7.09 -10.94 11.82
N ALA A 533 6.60 -10.19 12.82
CA ALA A 533 6.47 -8.73 12.73
C ALA A 533 7.83 -8.04 12.55
N VAL A 534 8.86 -8.50 13.28
CA VAL A 534 10.24 -8.01 13.12
C VAL A 534 10.77 -8.34 11.73
N ALA A 535 10.57 -9.55 11.22
CA ALA A 535 11.00 -9.93 9.87
C ALA A 535 10.34 -9.04 8.80
N VAL A 536 9.04 -8.78 8.92
CA VAL A 536 8.31 -7.87 8.00
C VAL A 536 8.83 -6.43 8.11
N ALA A 537 9.12 -5.95 9.32
CA ALA A 537 9.67 -4.61 9.51
C ALA A 537 11.08 -4.48 8.92
N VAL A 538 11.93 -5.48 9.11
CA VAL A 538 13.28 -5.54 8.53
C VAL A 538 13.22 -5.55 7.00
N ASP A 539 12.34 -6.38 6.42
CA ASP A 539 12.13 -6.40 4.96
C ASP A 539 11.64 -5.04 4.45
N GLY A 540 10.70 -4.39 5.15
CA GLY A 540 10.20 -3.05 4.81
C GLY A 540 11.30 -1.98 4.84
N VAL A 541 12.17 -2.01 5.86
CA VAL A 541 13.33 -1.10 5.96
C VAL A 541 14.33 -1.40 4.86
N ALA A 542 14.63 -2.67 4.58
CA ALA A 542 15.56 -3.07 3.53
C ALA A 542 15.07 -2.61 2.14
N ILE A 543 13.78 -2.82 1.84
CA ILE A 543 13.13 -2.31 0.61
C ILE A 543 13.25 -0.79 0.54
N SER A 544 12.94 -0.08 1.62
CA SER A 544 13.02 1.39 1.66
C SER A 544 14.44 1.91 1.41
N LEU A 545 15.45 1.27 2.01
CA LEU A 545 16.86 1.61 1.79
C LEU A 545 17.32 1.30 0.36
N LEU A 546 16.87 0.20 -0.23
CA LEU A 546 17.21 -0.18 -1.60
C LEU A 546 16.58 0.76 -2.64
N VAL A 547 15.32 1.14 -2.44
CA VAL A 547 14.66 2.17 -3.26
C VAL A 547 15.40 3.51 -3.13
N ARG A 548 15.79 3.90 -1.92
CA ARG A 548 16.52 5.15 -1.68
C ARG A 548 17.84 5.22 -2.45
N ASN A 549 18.56 4.10 -2.59
CA ASN A 549 19.88 4.06 -3.21
C ASN A 549 19.87 3.89 -4.74
N ASN A 550 18.70 4.02 -5.41
CA ASN A 550 18.60 3.97 -6.88
C ASN A 550 19.21 2.71 -7.52
N MET A 551 19.26 1.58 -6.80
CA MET A 551 19.65 0.28 -7.37
C MET A 551 18.48 -0.27 -8.20
N THR A 552 18.28 0.30 -9.39
CA THR A 552 17.13 0.07 -10.27
C THR A 552 17.19 -1.18 -11.14
N SER A 553 18.17 -2.08 -10.97
CA SER A 553 18.21 -3.30 -11.78
C SER A 553 18.46 -4.56 -10.95
N ASN A 554 17.39 -5.35 -10.80
CA ASN A 554 17.43 -6.80 -10.57
C ASN A 554 17.54 -7.36 -9.14
N VAL A 555 17.38 -6.57 -8.08
CA VAL A 555 17.26 -7.17 -6.73
C VAL A 555 15.82 -7.63 -6.51
N TRP A 556 15.56 -8.89 -6.86
CA TRP A 556 14.36 -9.62 -6.44
C TRP A 556 14.42 -9.81 -4.91
N ILE A 557 13.91 -8.84 -4.16
CA ILE A 557 13.77 -8.99 -2.70
C ILE A 557 12.61 -9.97 -2.49
N PHE A 558 12.96 -11.23 -2.30
CA PHE A 558 12.02 -12.26 -1.90
C PHE A 558 11.80 -12.08 -0.38
N PRO A 559 10.56 -11.83 0.11
CA PRO A 559 10.24 -11.85 1.54
C PRO A 559 10.23 -13.30 2.05
N ALA A 560 11.34 -14.01 1.84
CA ALA A 560 11.50 -15.42 2.09
C ALA A 560 11.47 -15.73 3.59
N LEU A 561 11.98 -14.81 4.43
CA LEU A 561 12.04 -15.01 5.87
C LEU A 561 10.65 -14.91 6.54
N PRO A 562 9.81 -13.89 6.29
CA PRO A 562 8.43 -13.89 6.78
C PRO A 562 7.62 -15.10 6.30
N LEU A 563 7.81 -15.51 5.04
CA LEU A 563 7.13 -16.68 4.48
C LEU A 563 7.57 -17.99 5.16
N ALA A 564 8.87 -18.15 5.39
CA ALA A 564 9.40 -19.32 6.09
C ALA A 564 8.92 -19.39 7.54
N ILE A 565 8.87 -18.25 8.25
CA ILE A 565 8.34 -18.15 9.62
C ILE A 565 6.85 -18.50 9.65
N GLY A 566 6.05 -17.90 8.76
CA GLY A 566 4.62 -18.21 8.64
C GLY A 566 4.37 -19.69 8.35
N PHE A 567 5.11 -20.27 7.39
CA PHE A 567 5.00 -21.70 7.07
C PHE A 567 5.34 -22.60 8.26
N ALA A 568 6.44 -22.29 8.97
CA ALA A 568 6.86 -23.04 10.14
C ALA A 568 5.79 -23.02 11.24
N MET A 569 5.19 -21.86 11.54
CA MET A 569 4.13 -21.74 12.55
C MET A 569 2.92 -22.63 12.27
N PHE A 570 2.52 -22.76 11.00
CA PHE A 570 1.31 -23.50 10.63
C PHE A 570 1.52 -25.01 10.50
N VAL A 571 2.69 -25.44 10.00
CA VAL A 571 2.98 -26.85 9.83
C VAL A 571 3.39 -27.49 11.15
N GLY A 572 4.25 -26.83 11.93
CA GLY A 572 4.81 -27.43 13.14
C GLY A 572 3.82 -27.46 14.31
N SER A 573 3.58 -28.66 14.84
CA SER A 573 2.76 -28.87 16.04
C SER A 573 3.48 -28.52 17.36
N THR A 574 4.82 -28.57 17.37
CA THR A 574 5.65 -28.30 18.54
C THR A 574 6.75 -27.29 18.23
N HIS A 575 7.29 -26.63 19.26
CA HIS A 575 8.40 -25.67 19.06
C HIS A 575 9.58 -26.30 18.31
N ALA A 576 9.89 -27.57 18.62
CA ALA A 576 11.00 -28.28 17.99
C ALA A 576 10.71 -28.66 16.53
N SER A 577 9.47 -29.05 16.19
CA SER A 577 9.10 -29.31 14.79
C SER A 577 9.03 -28.01 13.98
N ARG A 578 8.58 -26.89 14.57
CA ARG A 578 8.57 -25.57 13.92
C ARG A 578 9.96 -25.07 13.58
N VAL A 579 10.91 -25.15 14.50
CA VAL A 579 12.31 -24.77 14.23
C VAL A 579 12.89 -25.63 13.11
N MET A 580 12.62 -26.94 13.10
CA MET A 580 13.10 -27.83 12.04
C MET A 580 12.48 -27.49 10.67
N VAL A 581 11.16 -27.23 10.63
CA VAL A 581 10.45 -26.81 9.39
C VAL A 581 10.95 -25.44 8.91
N LEU A 582 11.21 -24.50 9.82
CA LEU A 582 11.80 -23.20 9.49
C LEU A 582 13.19 -23.39 8.87
N THR A 583 14.05 -24.22 9.46
CA THR A 583 15.37 -24.52 8.91
C THR A 583 15.27 -25.12 7.52
N TRP A 584 14.34 -26.05 7.28
CA TRP A 584 14.10 -26.60 5.94
C TRP A 584 13.60 -25.53 4.96
N ALA A 585 12.66 -24.69 5.38
CA ALA A 585 12.11 -23.62 4.54
C ALA A 585 13.19 -22.58 4.18
N VAL A 586 14.03 -22.16 5.13
CA VAL A 586 15.14 -21.24 4.89
C VAL A 586 16.20 -21.87 3.97
N LEU A 587 16.54 -23.15 4.16
CA LEU A 587 17.49 -23.83 3.29
C LEU A 587 16.96 -24.02 1.86
N LEU A 588 15.67 -24.30 1.69
CA LEU A 588 15.07 -24.49 0.37
C LEU A 588 14.78 -23.16 -0.34
N VAL A 589 14.37 -22.12 0.39
CA VAL A 589 13.88 -20.87 -0.20
C VAL A 589 14.96 -19.79 -0.22
N CYS A 590 15.80 -19.68 0.81
CA CYS A 590 16.81 -18.62 0.89
C CYS A 590 18.16 -19.02 0.29
N ALA A 591 18.57 -20.29 0.39
CA ALA A 591 19.90 -20.71 -0.08
C ALA A 591 20.05 -20.67 -1.61
N PRO A 592 19.08 -21.17 -2.43
CA PRO A 592 19.24 -21.14 -3.89
C PRO A 592 19.31 -19.72 -4.47
N PRO A 593 18.46 -18.76 -4.07
CA PRO A 593 18.58 -17.37 -4.51
C PRO A 593 19.88 -16.71 -4.05
N ALA A 594 20.34 -16.96 -2.82
CA ALA A 594 21.60 -16.39 -2.32
C ALA A 594 22.82 -16.91 -3.11
N ILE A 595 22.83 -18.20 -3.45
CA ILE A 595 23.88 -18.80 -4.29
C ILE A 595 23.79 -18.25 -5.74
N ALA A 596 22.59 -18.13 -6.30
CA ALA A 596 22.39 -17.52 -7.60
C ALA A 596 22.86 -16.06 -7.62
N LEU A 597 22.55 -15.27 -6.60
CA LEU A 597 22.97 -13.88 -6.48
C LEU A 597 24.50 -13.79 -6.35
N GLY A 598 25.11 -14.64 -5.52
CA GLY A 598 26.57 -14.67 -5.34
C GLY A 598 27.32 -15.07 -6.62
N THR A 599 26.78 -16.01 -7.41
CA THR A 599 27.38 -16.41 -8.69
C THR A 599 27.18 -15.39 -9.80
N VAL A 600 26.09 -14.60 -9.76
CA VAL A 600 25.90 -13.46 -10.67
C VAL A 600 26.84 -12.32 -10.28
N MET A 601 26.94 -11.98 -8.99
CA MET A 601 27.85 -10.95 -8.51
C MET A 601 29.32 -11.30 -8.70
N SER A 602 29.72 -12.58 -8.71
CA SER A 602 31.12 -12.96 -8.97
C SER A 602 31.53 -12.84 -10.44
N LYS A 603 30.59 -12.56 -11.36
CA LYS A 603 30.84 -12.39 -12.80
C LYS A 603 30.86 -10.91 -13.23
N TYR A 604 30.52 -9.99 -12.33
CA TYR A 604 30.67 -8.54 -12.47
C TYR A 604 31.80 -8.09 -11.55
#